data_AF-A0A0F3MLX7-F1
#
_entry.id   AF-A0A0F3MLX7-F1
#
_cell.length_a   1.000
_cell.length_b   1.000
_cell.length_c   1.000
_cell.angle_alpha   90.00
_cell.angle_beta   90.00
_cell.angle_gamma   90.00
#
_symmetry.space_group_name_H-M   'P 1'
#
loop_
_entity.id
_entity.type
_entity.pdbx_description
1 polymer ?
#
loop_
_entity_poly.entity_id
_entity_poly.type
_entity_poly.pdbx_seq_one_letter_code
_entity_poly.pdbx_strand_id
1 'polypeptide(L)'
;MNNAIIRYIVEAIKFYQFALAWNCMLCYRNDIQQIKRCVKTEISNEEWKLFKFFQKHVSSKELCYHPVFNIKPKNLNLIYNLFDQGKLEKAKALIGGRALWKLAEQAIAKENFSCLKFLLDYQLQCNIAYKFRNEENQSEAKVAAVKFCAGLLGYINMRLNEIDVVTEEPMTSDITFAKMVDYCLTKSEGQIQAMQLDGPVLKTSLHMCIQKNYFEIIKILLQHQADINYCNMSPGSERPLGTPLYIALECNNYELAKILVQHGAVEYLSGRVDSMDKKAGHPQVEALLHAVEFLKNTGFFTENKCLSEKKLNDLLKISDFIQTKCKTLSNFYELIGSVDSKTLLSQLAYEFRLDSRLLCFYIEAVQLEASKLQLLDYYVETSDQHRTEDAGCFCAVMFNSNNDVKLQGDCEDIAN
;
A
#
# COMPACT_ATOMS: atom_id res chain seq x y z
N MET A 1 -43.70 -21.92 20.88
CA MET A 1 -43.65 -21.54 19.44
C MET A 1 -43.59 -20.02 19.23
N ASN A 2 -44.54 -19.22 19.74
CA ASN A 2 -44.52 -17.74 19.56
C ASN A 2 -43.23 -17.04 20.02
N ASN A 3 -42.61 -17.48 21.12
CA ASN A 3 -41.46 -16.78 21.68
C ASN A 3 -40.17 -16.89 20.83
N ALA A 4 -39.97 -18.03 20.14
CA ALA A 4 -38.82 -18.22 19.25
C ALA A 4 -38.89 -17.33 18.00
N ILE A 5 -40.10 -17.16 17.44
CA ILE A 5 -40.35 -16.30 16.28
C ILE A 5 -40.17 -14.82 16.65
N ILE A 6 -40.65 -14.41 17.84
CA ILE A 6 -40.46 -13.05 18.32
C ILE A 6 -38.96 -12.76 18.49
N ARG A 7 -38.20 -13.67 19.12
CA ARG A 7 -36.74 -13.54 19.23
C ARG A 7 -36.06 -13.43 17.87
N TYR A 8 -36.47 -14.23 16.89
CA TYR A 8 -35.98 -14.16 15.52
C TYR A 8 -36.25 -12.80 14.85
N ILE A 9 -37.47 -12.24 15.01
CA ILE A 9 -37.84 -10.93 14.47
C ILE A 9 -37.01 -9.82 15.13
N VAL A 10 -36.86 -9.88 16.46
CA VAL A 10 -36.04 -8.92 17.22
C VAL A 10 -34.60 -8.97 16.75
N GLU A 11 -34.03 -10.17 16.63
CA GLU A 11 -32.68 -10.38 16.14
C GLU A 11 -32.50 -9.83 14.71
N ALA A 12 -33.43 -10.12 13.79
CA ALA A 12 -33.42 -9.56 12.45
C ALA A 12 -33.44 -8.02 12.46
N ILE A 13 -34.21 -7.40 13.35
CA ILE A 13 -34.25 -5.94 13.50
C ILE A 13 -32.90 -5.41 13.99
N LYS A 14 -32.23 -6.07 14.94
CA LYS A 14 -30.90 -5.67 15.45
C LYS A 14 -29.86 -5.54 14.34
N PHE A 15 -29.91 -6.44 13.36
CA PHE A 15 -29.02 -6.43 12.19
C PHE A 15 -29.60 -5.68 10.98
N TYR A 16 -30.59 -4.80 11.17
CA TYR A 16 -31.24 -4.03 10.10
C TYR A 16 -31.85 -4.88 8.96
N GLN A 17 -32.17 -6.15 9.21
CA GLN A 17 -32.80 -7.07 8.27
C GLN A 17 -34.33 -6.82 8.19
N PHE A 18 -34.72 -5.58 7.91
CA PHE A 18 -36.11 -5.13 8.04
C PHE A 18 -37.06 -5.79 7.04
N ALA A 19 -36.61 -6.10 5.82
CA ALA A 19 -37.42 -6.85 4.88
C ALA A 19 -37.71 -8.27 5.40
N LEU A 20 -36.71 -8.91 6.01
CA LEU A 20 -36.87 -10.23 6.60
C LEU A 20 -37.83 -10.19 7.80
N ALA A 21 -37.58 -9.27 8.74
CA ALA A 21 -38.44 -9.07 9.91
C ALA A 21 -39.91 -8.81 9.51
N TRP A 22 -40.13 -7.96 8.51
CA TRP A 22 -41.47 -7.64 8.02
C TRP A 22 -42.16 -8.82 7.35
N ASN A 23 -41.46 -9.56 6.49
CA ASN A 23 -42.05 -10.74 5.86
C ASN A 23 -42.41 -11.81 6.89
N CYS A 24 -41.56 -12.03 7.89
CA CYS A 24 -41.91 -12.91 9.01
C CYS A 24 -43.19 -12.43 9.70
N MET A 25 -43.31 -11.14 10.02
CA MET A 25 -44.52 -10.59 10.63
C MET A 25 -45.79 -10.73 9.75
N LEU A 26 -45.67 -10.70 8.42
CA LEU A 26 -46.80 -10.91 7.51
C LEU A 26 -47.21 -12.38 7.44
N CYS A 27 -46.25 -13.30 7.42
CA CYS A 27 -46.51 -14.75 7.43
C CYS A 27 -47.24 -15.18 8.70
N TYR A 28 -46.91 -14.55 9.83
CA TYR A 28 -47.61 -14.73 11.10
C TYR A 28 -48.68 -13.64 11.24
N ARG A 29 -49.79 -13.80 10.51
CA ARG A 29 -50.99 -12.95 10.66
C ARG A 29 -51.32 -12.83 12.16
N ASN A 30 -51.16 -11.63 12.72
CA ASN A 30 -51.44 -11.21 14.12
C ASN A 30 -50.21 -11.34 15.06
N ASP A 31 -49.72 -10.33 15.76
CA ASP A 31 -50.21 -9.00 16.11
C ASP A 31 -49.00 -8.13 16.49
N ILE A 32 -48.80 -6.99 15.80
CA ILE A 32 -47.73 -6.02 16.12
C ILE A 32 -47.78 -5.62 17.60
N GLN A 33 -48.96 -5.62 18.23
CA GLN A 33 -49.10 -5.32 19.66
C GLN A 33 -48.55 -6.44 20.57
N GLN A 34 -48.67 -7.69 20.17
CA GLN A 34 -48.13 -8.83 20.92
C GLN A 34 -46.60 -8.85 20.83
N ILE A 35 -46.05 -8.58 19.64
CA ILE A 35 -44.60 -8.36 19.45
C ILE A 35 -44.15 -7.15 20.29
N LYS A 36 -44.86 -6.00 20.21
CA LYS A 36 -44.57 -4.80 21.04
C LYS A 36 -44.48 -5.13 22.54
N ARG A 37 -45.39 -5.96 23.06
CA ARG A 37 -45.44 -6.34 24.48
C ARG A 37 -44.27 -7.23 24.89
N CYS A 38 -43.98 -8.29 24.13
CA CYS A 38 -42.87 -9.21 24.41
C CYS A 38 -41.50 -8.55 24.22
N VAL A 39 -41.38 -7.68 23.20
CA VAL A 39 -40.18 -6.88 22.96
C VAL A 39 -39.90 -6.00 24.18
N LYS A 40 -40.88 -5.19 24.63
CA LYS A 40 -40.71 -4.21 25.72
C LYS A 40 -40.21 -4.80 27.05
N THR A 41 -40.36 -6.10 27.29
CA THR A 41 -39.88 -6.80 28.48
C THR A 41 -38.51 -7.45 28.33
N GLU A 42 -38.01 -7.67 27.11
CA GLU A 42 -36.79 -8.46 26.84
C GLU A 42 -35.66 -7.68 26.15
N ILE A 43 -35.90 -6.44 25.70
CA ILE A 43 -34.94 -5.69 24.87
C ILE A 43 -34.39 -4.42 25.53
N SER A 44 -33.20 -4.00 25.11
CA SER A 44 -32.54 -2.77 25.58
C SER A 44 -33.26 -1.50 25.09
N ASN A 45 -32.97 -0.36 25.74
CA ASN A 45 -33.49 0.95 25.31
C ASN A 45 -33.09 1.31 23.88
N GLU A 46 -31.93 0.85 23.40
CA GLU A 46 -31.47 1.07 22.03
C GLU A 46 -32.22 0.21 21.01
N GLU A 47 -32.43 -1.06 21.35
CA GLU A 47 -33.23 -1.98 20.55
C GLU A 47 -34.67 -1.46 20.40
N TRP A 48 -35.21 -0.76 21.40
CA TRP A 48 -36.55 -0.20 21.36
C TRP A 48 -36.64 1.02 20.44
N LYS A 49 -35.57 1.83 20.38
CA LYS A 49 -35.45 2.91 19.39
C LYS A 49 -35.41 2.34 17.98
N LEU A 50 -34.64 1.28 17.76
CA LEU A 50 -34.53 0.59 16.47
C LEU A 50 -35.86 -0.04 16.05
N PHE A 51 -36.59 -0.61 17.00
CA PHE A 51 -37.93 -1.16 16.76
C PHE A 51 -38.96 -0.07 16.42
N LYS A 52 -38.95 1.08 17.10
CA LYS A 52 -39.78 2.25 16.73
C LYS A 52 -39.42 2.75 15.34
N PHE A 53 -38.14 2.76 15.00
CA PHE A 53 -37.65 3.15 13.68
C PHE A 53 -38.15 2.18 12.59
N PHE A 54 -38.00 0.87 12.80
CA PHE A 54 -38.60 -0.17 11.98
C PHE A 54 -40.10 0.10 11.80
N GLN A 55 -40.87 0.27 12.88
CA GLN A 55 -42.32 0.55 12.81
C GLN A 55 -42.69 1.77 11.97
N LYS A 56 -41.91 2.84 12.06
CA LYS A 56 -42.12 4.05 11.24
C LYS A 56 -42.01 3.75 9.75
N HIS A 57 -41.14 2.81 9.36
CA HIS A 57 -40.83 2.48 7.97
C HIS A 57 -41.54 1.23 7.45
N VAL A 58 -42.05 0.38 8.34
CA VAL A 58 -42.75 -0.88 8.07
C VAL A 58 -44.11 -0.71 7.39
N SER A 59 -44.78 0.42 7.62
CA SER A 59 -46.04 0.73 6.93
C SER A 59 -45.85 1.25 5.51
N SER A 60 -44.61 1.50 5.05
CA SER A 60 -44.38 1.90 3.66
C SER A 60 -44.41 0.65 2.76
N LYS A 61 -45.14 0.71 1.64
CA LYS A 61 -45.21 -0.36 0.63
C LYS A 61 -43.82 -0.75 0.04
N GLU A 62 -42.77 -0.03 0.43
CA GLU A 62 -41.40 -0.15 -0.06
C GLU A 62 -40.69 -1.39 0.52
N LEU A 63 -41.08 -1.88 1.71
CA LEU A 63 -40.47 -3.02 2.39
C LEU A 63 -41.17 -4.37 2.13
N CYS A 64 -42.31 -4.39 1.45
CA CYS A 64 -43.20 -5.56 1.27
C CYS A 64 -42.69 -6.70 0.36
N TYR A 65 -41.39 -6.85 0.16
CA TYR A 65 -40.83 -7.89 -0.73
C TYR A 65 -39.88 -8.82 0.02
N HIS A 66 -39.73 -10.06 -0.46
CA HIS A 66 -38.79 -11.05 0.08
C HIS A 66 -37.38 -10.46 0.24
N PRO A 67 -36.66 -10.75 1.34
CA PRO A 67 -35.34 -10.16 1.65
C PRO A 67 -34.28 -10.50 0.60
N VAL A 68 -34.42 -11.61 -0.11
CA VAL A 68 -33.46 -12.07 -1.13
C VAL A 68 -33.60 -11.35 -2.48
N PHE A 69 -34.69 -10.59 -2.73
CA PHE A 69 -34.88 -9.93 -4.03
C PHE A 69 -34.08 -8.63 -4.17
N ASN A 70 -33.59 -8.41 -5.40
CA ASN A 70 -32.96 -7.17 -5.85
C ASN A 70 -33.82 -5.94 -5.54
N ILE A 71 -33.16 -4.85 -5.15
CA ILE A 71 -33.79 -3.55 -4.98
C ILE A 71 -34.30 -3.07 -6.35
N LYS A 72 -35.57 -2.68 -6.42
CA LYS A 72 -36.17 -2.17 -7.67
C LYS A 72 -35.44 -0.91 -8.14
N PRO A 73 -35.31 -0.66 -9.46
CA PRO A 73 -34.64 0.54 -9.99
C PRO A 73 -35.14 1.86 -9.41
N LYS A 74 -36.46 2.02 -9.24
CA LYS A 74 -37.07 3.19 -8.59
C LYS A 74 -36.56 3.42 -7.16
N ASN A 75 -36.33 2.34 -6.42
CA ASN A 75 -35.85 2.39 -5.05
C ASN A 75 -34.33 2.64 -4.99
N LEU A 76 -33.55 2.25 -6.02
CA LEU A 76 -32.12 2.57 -6.11
C LEU A 76 -31.93 4.09 -6.12
N ASN A 77 -32.64 4.81 -7.00
CA ASN A 77 -32.55 6.27 -7.07
C ASN A 77 -32.97 6.95 -5.77
N LEU A 78 -34.01 6.43 -5.11
CA LEU A 78 -34.43 6.94 -3.81
C LEU A 78 -33.34 6.76 -2.74
N ILE A 79 -32.68 5.60 -2.72
CA ILE A 79 -31.59 5.32 -1.78
C ILE A 79 -30.40 6.26 -2.04
N TYR A 80 -30.01 6.51 -3.29
CA TYR A 80 -28.99 7.52 -3.62
C TYR A 80 -29.39 8.92 -3.16
N ASN A 81 -30.62 9.35 -3.45
CA ASN A 81 -31.10 10.65 -2.99
C ASN A 81 -31.07 10.78 -1.46
N LEU A 82 -31.28 9.68 -0.73
CA LEU A 82 -31.15 9.66 0.73
C LEU A 82 -29.69 9.75 1.18
N PHE A 83 -28.75 9.14 0.46
CA PHE A 83 -27.32 9.32 0.71
C PHE A 83 -26.89 10.76 0.50
N ASP A 84 -27.30 11.37 -0.62
CA ASP A 84 -26.98 12.76 -0.95
C ASP A 84 -27.57 13.74 0.09
N GLN A 85 -28.71 13.39 0.70
CA GLN A 85 -29.34 14.15 1.77
C GLN A 85 -28.79 13.83 3.18
N GLY A 86 -27.80 12.95 3.30
CA GLY A 86 -27.25 12.51 4.60
C GLY A 86 -28.22 11.70 5.46
N LYS A 87 -29.32 11.20 4.90
CA LYS A 87 -30.38 10.46 5.61
C LYS A 87 -30.06 8.96 5.71
N LEU A 88 -28.89 8.66 6.27
CA LEU A 88 -28.30 7.30 6.33
C LEU A 88 -29.22 6.27 7.00
N GLU A 89 -29.88 6.61 8.11
CA GLU A 89 -30.79 5.68 8.80
C GLU A 89 -31.97 5.27 7.91
N LYS A 90 -32.56 6.22 7.16
CA LYS A 90 -33.64 5.90 6.21
C LYS A 90 -33.14 5.02 5.06
N ALA A 91 -31.91 5.26 4.59
CA ALA A 91 -31.28 4.40 3.59
C ALA A 91 -31.07 2.97 4.12
N LYS A 92 -30.57 2.80 5.37
CA LYS A 92 -30.47 1.48 6.05
C LYS A 92 -31.81 0.76 6.08
N ALA A 93 -32.89 1.48 6.43
CA ALA A 93 -34.22 0.90 6.48
C ALA A 93 -34.67 0.36 5.14
N LEU A 94 -34.51 1.14 4.07
CA LEU A 94 -34.95 0.78 2.71
C LEU A 94 -34.14 -0.37 2.11
N ILE A 95 -32.84 -0.42 2.41
CA ILE A 95 -31.99 -1.56 2.07
C ILE A 95 -32.52 -2.82 2.77
N GLY A 96 -32.73 -2.73 4.09
CA GLY A 96 -33.48 -3.72 4.86
C GLY A 96 -33.02 -5.16 4.74
N GLY A 97 -31.71 -5.40 4.61
CA GLY A 97 -31.12 -6.74 4.47
C GLY A 97 -31.00 -7.28 3.03
N ARG A 98 -31.35 -6.47 2.02
CA ARG A 98 -31.31 -6.90 0.62
C ARG A 98 -29.88 -6.93 0.06
N ALA A 99 -29.72 -7.64 -1.06
CA ALA A 99 -28.46 -7.71 -1.79
C ALA A 99 -27.99 -6.32 -2.25
N LEU A 100 -26.74 -5.99 -1.91
CA LEU A 100 -26.15 -4.67 -2.13
C LEU A 100 -25.29 -4.55 -3.40
N TRP A 101 -24.99 -5.66 -4.06
CA TRP A 101 -24.02 -5.69 -5.15
C TRP A 101 -24.32 -4.65 -6.24
N LYS A 102 -25.56 -4.59 -6.75
CA LYS A 102 -25.95 -3.59 -7.77
C LYS A 102 -25.87 -2.14 -7.29
N LEU A 103 -26.11 -1.89 -6.01
CA LEU A 103 -25.91 -0.55 -5.41
C LEU A 103 -24.42 -0.22 -5.32
N ALA A 104 -23.58 -1.19 -4.98
CA ALA A 104 -22.14 -0.98 -4.94
C ALA A 104 -21.56 -0.72 -6.34
N GLU A 105 -21.96 -1.50 -7.35
CA GLU A 105 -21.57 -1.28 -8.76
C GLU A 105 -21.94 0.12 -9.25
N GLN A 106 -23.18 0.57 -8.97
CA GLN A 106 -23.62 1.91 -9.34
C GLN A 106 -22.90 3.01 -8.55
N ALA A 107 -22.52 2.76 -7.29
CA ALA A 107 -21.75 3.72 -6.50
C ALA A 107 -20.34 3.88 -7.06
N ILE A 108 -19.72 2.77 -7.50
CA ILE A 108 -18.41 2.78 -8.17
C ILE A 108 -18.51 3.48 -9.53
N ALA A 109 -19.53 3.16 -10.34
CA ALA A 109 -19.73 3.77 -11.65
C ALA A 109 -19.97 5.29 -11.59
N LYS A 110 -20.52 5.79 -10.47
CA LYS A 110 -20.74 7.23 -10.20
C LYS A 110 -19.60 7.86 -9.38
N GLU A 111 -18.51 7.14 -9.12
CA GLU A 111 -17.40 7.61 -8.28
C GLU A 111 -17.85 8.13 -6.89
N ASN A 112 -18.90 7.55 -6.31
CA ASN A 112 -19.45 7.98 -5.03
C ASN A 112 -18.86 7.16 -3.87
N PHE A 113 -17.68 7.59 -3.38
CA PHE A 113 -16.98 6.94 -2.27
C PHE A 113 -17.83 6.88 -0.98
N SER A 114 -18.52 7.96 -0.62
CA SER A 114 -19.34 8.03 0.59
C SER A 114 -20.46 6.97 0.58
N CYS A 115 -21.11 6.79 -0.57
CA CYS A 115 -22.11 5.75 -0.77
C CYS A 115 -21.48 4.35 -0.70
N LEU A 116 -20.38 4.09 -1.42
CA LEU A 116 -19.69 2.79 -1.38
C LEU A 116 -19.24 2.42 0.04
N LYS A 117 -18.64 3.38 0.76
CA LYS A 117 -18.21 3.23 2.15
C LYS A 117 -19.36 2.74 3.04
N PHE A 118 -20.50 3.44 2.97
CA PHE A 118 -21.69 3.05 3.72
C PHE A 118 -22.20 1.67 3.34
N LEU A 119 -22.25 1.35 2.03
CA LEU A 119 -22.77 0.07 1.55
C LEU A 119 -21.88 -1.09 2.01
N LEU A 120 -20.57 -0.91 1.99
CA LEU A 120 -19.62 -1.89 2.48
C LEU A 120 -19.76 -2.07 4.01
N ASP A 121 -19.82 -0.97 4.78
CA ASP A 121 -20.08 -1.04 6.22
C ASP A 121 -21.39 -1.79 6.53
N TYR A 122 -22.47 -1.50 5.79
CA TYR A 122 -23.74 -2.20 5.93
C TYR A 122 -23.61 -3.69 5.57
N GLN A 123 -22.93 -4.02 4.47
CA GLN A 123 -22.75 -5.40 4.06
C GLN A 123 -22.05 -6.22 5.15
N LEU A 124 -21.00 -5.67 5.75
CA LEU A 124 -20.22 -6.34 6.79
C LEU A 124 -21.01 -6.43 8.11
N GLN A 125 -21.50 -5.30 8.61
CA GLN A 125 -22.10 -5.19 9.94
C GLN A 125 -23.54 -5.71 10.01
N CYS A 126 -24.26 -5.70 8.90
CA CYS A 126 -25.67 -6.09 8.85
C CYS A 126 -25.84 -7.43 8.13
N ASN A 127 -25.47 -7.53 6.86
CA ASN A 127 -25.79 -8.71 6.05
C ASN A 127 -24.93 -9.93 6.40
N ILE A 128 -23.61 -9.78 6.40
CA ILE A 128 -22.67 -10.87 6.71
C ILE A 128 -22.78 -11.23 8.19
N ALA A 129 -22.73 -10.25 9.09
CA ALA A 129 -22.90 -10.50 10.52
C ALA A 129 -24.21 -11.24 10.84
N TYR A 130 -25.33 -10.89 10.19
CA TYR A 130 -26.58 -11.62 10.36
C TYR A 130 -26.55 -13.03 9.79
N LYS A 131 -25.96 -13.22 8.59
CA LYS A 131 -25.87 -14.53 7.94
C LYS A 131 -25.16 -15.54 8.82
N PHE A 132 -24.08 -15.12 9.49
CA PHE A 132 -23.21 -15.97 10.32
C PHE A 132 -23.42 -15.75 11.83
N ARG A 133 -24.55 -15.16 12.24
CA ARG A 133 -24.81 -14.77 13.65
C ARG A 133 -24.81 -15.92 14.65
N ASN A 134 -25.07 -17.14 14.19
CA ASN A 134 -25.13 -18.34 15.02
C ASN A 134 -23.79 -19.10 15.05
N GLU A 135 -22.78 -18.63 14.32
CA GLU A 135 -21.47 -19.27 14.29
C GLU A 135 -20.59 -18.77 15.43
N GLU A 136 -20.07 -19.71 16.20
CA GLU A 136 -19.20 -19.40 17.34
C GLU A 136 -17.85 -18.83 16.86
N ASN A 137 -17.33 -19.35 15.75
CA ASN A 137 -16.08 -18.88 15.16
C ASN A 137 -16.37 -17.95 13.97
N GLN A 138 -15.95 -16.69 14.07
CA GLN A 138 -16.15 -15.65 13.05
C GLN A 138 -15.35 -15.87 11.73
N SER A 139 -14.87 -17.09 11.48
CA SER A 139 -14.03 -17.41 10.32
C SER A 139 -14.82 -17.32 9.01
N GLU A 140 -16.02 -17.88 8.93
CA GLU A 140 -16.80 -17.83 7.68
C GLU A 140 -17.30 -16.43 7.36
N ALA A 141 -17.64 -15.65 8.40
CA ALA A 141 -17.98 -14.23 8.27
C ALA A 141 -16.82 -13.43 7.66
N LYS A 142 -15.59 -13.67 8.14
CA LYS A 142 -14.37 -13.06 7.57
C LYS A 142 -14.15 -13.47 6.12
N VAL A 143 -14.25 -14.76 5.79
CA VAL A 143 -14.12 -15.25 4.42
C VAL A 143 -15.16 -14.62 3.49
N ALA A 144 -16.41 -14.48 3.95
CA ALA A 144 -17.45 -13.82 3.17
C ALA A 144 -17.19 -12.32 2.96
N ALA A 145 -16.64 -11.64 3.97
CA ALA A 145 -16.23 -10.24 3.88
C ALA A 145 -15.12 -10.06 2.83
N VAL A 146 -14.08 -10.89 2.91
CA VAL A 146 -12.97 -10.92 1.94
C VAL A 146 -13.49 -11.17 0.53
N LYS A 147 -14.36 -12.16 0.33
CA LYS A 147 -14.96 -12.46 -0.98
C LYS A 147 -15.75 -11.28 -1.55
N PHE A 148 -16.50 -10.56 -0.70
CA PHE A 148 -17.25 -9.39 -1.15
C PHE A 148 -16.32 -8.24 -1.55
N CYS A 149 -15.31 -7.92 -0.72
CA CYS A 149 -14.30 -6.91 -1.04
C CYS A 149 -13.51 -7.26 -2.31
N ALA A 150 -13.10 -8.52 -2.45
CA ALA A 150 -12.44 -9.06 -3.65
C ALA A 150 -13.26 -8.82 -4.92
N GLY A 151 -14.56 -9.09 -4.86
CA GLY A 151 -15.47 -8.79 -5.97
C GLY A 151 -15.48 -7.29 -6.30
N LEU A 152 -15.61 -6.42 -5.31
CA LEU A 152 -15.63 -4.96 -5.53
C LEU A 152 -14.32 -4.47 -6.15
N LEU A 153 -13.17 -4.97 -5.68
CA LEU A 153 -11.87 -4.68 -6.27
C LEU A 153 -11.78 -5.15 -7.72
N GLY A 154 -12.32 -6.33 -8.04
CA GLY A 154 -12.45 -6.83 -9.41
C GLY A 154 -13.26 -5.88 -10.31
N TYR A 155 -14.38 -5.36 -9.80
CA TYR A 155 -15.21 -4.40 -10.53
C TYR A 155 -14.52 -3.04 -10.67
N ILE A 156 -13.88 -2.53 -9.62
CA ILE A 156 -13.07 -1.31 -9.69
C ILE A 156 -11.96 -1.45 -10.75
N ASN A 157 -11.25 -2.57 -10.77
CA ASN A 157 -10.21 -2.84 -11.75
C ASN A 157 -10.76 -2.87 -13.19
N MET A 158 -11.93 -3.49 -13.40
CA MET A 158 -12.63 -3.44 -14.69
C MET A 158 -12.92 -2.00 -15.11
N ARG A 159 -13.42 -1.15 -14.19
CA ARG A 159 -13.68 0.27 -14.46
C ARG A 159 -12.40 1.02 -14.81
N LEU A 160 -11.31 0.80 -14.08
CA LEU A 160 -9.99 1.40 -14.39
C LEU A 160 -9.48 0.97 -15.78
N ASN A 161 -9.86 -0.21 -16.27
CA ASN A 161 -9.50 -0.69 -17.60
C ASN A 161 -10.34 -0.11 -18.73
N GLU A 162 -11.56 0.39 -18.47
CA GLU A 162 -12.37 1.03 -19.49
C GLU A 162 -11.61 2.24 -20.08
N ILE A 163 -11.36 2.21 -21.38
CA ILE A 163 -10.69 3.29 -22.12
C ILE A 163 -11.76 4.33 -22.45
N ASP A 164 -11.52 5.60 -22.14
CA ASP A 164 -12.27 6.67 -22.79
C ASP A 164 -11.79 6.76 -24.24
N VAL A 165 -12.55 6.12 -25.14
CA VAL A 165 -12.24 5.96 -26.57
C VAL A 165 -12.15 7.32 -27.28
N VAL A 166 -12.61 8.40 -26.65
CA VAL A 166 -12.69 9.73 -27.26
C VAL A 166 -11.60 10.68 -26.75
N THR A 167 -11.17 10.57 -25.50
CA THR A 167 -10.25 11.54 -24.89
C THR A 167 -8.82 11.05 -24.77
N GLU A 168 -8.56 9.73 -24.81
CA GLU A 168 -7.28 9.13 -24.41
C GLU A 168 -6.82 9.54 -22.99
N GLU A 169 -7.68 10.18 -22.19
CA GLU A 169 -7.37 10.66 -20.85
C GLU A 169 -7.78 9.63 -19.78
N PRO A 170 -7.02 9.50 -18.68
CA PRO A 170 -7.40 8.64 -17.56
C PRO A 170 -8.75 9.07 -16.95
N MET A 171 -9.57 8.09 -16.53
CA MET A 171 -10.84 8.33 -15.80
C MET A 171 -10.69 9.38 -14.69
N THR A 172 -11.73 10.20 -14.54
CA THR A 172 -11.83 11.50 -13.86
C THR A 172 -11.41 11.63 -12.38
N SER A 173 -10.98 10.58 -11.67
CA SER A 173 -10.38 10.75 -10.33
C SER A 173 -9.65 9.48 -9.82
N ASP A 174 -8.36 9.34 -10.17
CA ASP A 174 -7.42 8.38 -9.52
C ASP A 174 -7.59 8.42 -7.98
N ILE A 175 -7.74 9.62 -7.41
CA ILE A 175 -7.94 9.87 -5.97
C ILE A 175 -9.21 9.18 -5.42
N THR A 176 -10.32 9.22 -6.15
CA THR A 176 -11.59 8.64 -5.68
C THR A 176 -11.51 7.12 -5.70
N PHE A 177 -10.99 6.55 -6.78
CA PHE A 177 -10.78 5.10 -6.88
C PHE A 177 -9.75 4.62 -5.85
N ALA A 178 -8.68 5.38 -5.62
CA ALA A 178 -7.73 5.17 -4.53
C ALA A 178 -8.44 5.01 -3.18
N LYS A 179 -9.30 5.96 -2.79
CA LYS A 179 -10.09 5.85 -1.55
C LYS A 179 -10.97 4.61 -1.50
N MET A 180 -11.59 4.22 -2.62
CA MET A 180 -12.40 3.02 -2.70
C MET A 180 -11.57 1.74 -2.52
N VAL A 181 -10.41 1.67 -3.18
CA VAL A 181 -9.46 0.53 -3.10
C VAL A 181 -8.93 0.41 -1.67
N ASP A 182 -8.41 1.50 -1.10
CA ASP A 182 -7.87 1.52 0.27
C ASP A 182 -8.90 1.05 1.29
N TYR A 183 -10.14 1.54 1.15
CA TYR A 183 -11.21 1.16 2.06
C TYR A 183 -11.61 -0.32 1.92
N CYS A 184 -11.67 -0.86 0.70
CA CYS A 184 -11.93 -2.29 0.47
C CYS A 184 -10.81 -3.18 1.06
N LEU A 185 -9.55 -2.79 0.87
CA LEU A 185 -8.39 -3.52 1.40
C LEU A 185 -8.35 -3.48 2.93
N THR A 186 -8.58 -2.32 3.53
CA THR A 186 -8.67 -2.14 4.98
C THR A 186 -9.75 -3.04 5.60
N LYS A 187 -10.92 -3.14 4.97
CA LYS A 187 -12.02 -3.99 5.46
C LYS A 187 -11.77 -5.49 5.28
N SER A 188 -10.78 -5.86 4.48
CA SER A 188 -10.37 -7.24 4.27
C SER A 188 -9.27 -7.72 5.23
N GLU A 189 -8.93 -6.92 6.25
CA GLU A 189 -7.83 -7.19 7.20
C GLU A 189 -6.48 -7.50 6.51
N GLY A 190 -6.25 -6.97 5.29
CA GLY A 190 -5.05 -7.28 4.50
C GLY A 190 -4.94 -8.74 4.04
N GLN A 191 -5.97 -9.57 4.23
CA GLN A 191 -6.00 -10.96 3.70
C GLN A 191 -6.09 -10.99 2.18
N ILE A 192 -6.50 -9.88 1.58
CA ILE A 192 -6.28 -9.59 0.16
C ILE A 192 -4.88 -8.95 0.10
N GLN A 193 -3.82 -9.73 -0.08
CA GLN A 193 -2.44 -9.21 -0.15
C GLN A 193 -2.17 -8.47 -1.48
N ALA A 194 -3.05 -7.53 -1.82
CA ALA A 194 -3.03 -6.57 -2.92
C ALA A 194 -2.95 -7.13 -4.36
N MET A 195 -3.69 -8.23 -4.59
CA MET A 195 -4.37 -8.68 -5.83
C MET A 195 -3.93 -10.03 -6.46
N GLN A 196 -3.51 -11.01 -5.66
CA GLN A 196 -3.74 -12.41 -6.04
C GLN A 196 -5.23 -12.76 -5.87
N LEU A 197 -6.05 -12.31 -6.81
CA LEU A 197 -7.44 -12.75 -6.94
C LEU A 197 -7.49 -13.78 -8.07
N ASP A 198 -8.29 -14.83 -7.92
CA ASP A 198 -8.39 -15.94 -8.87
C ASP A 198 -8.93 -15.48 -10.24
N GLY A 199 -8.02 -14.98 -11.07
CA GLY A 199 -8.23 -14.59 -12.46
C GLY A 199 -6.97 -13.93 -13.05
N PRO A 200 -6.66 -14.12 -14.35
CA PRO A 200 -5.50 -13.52 -15.00
C PRO A 200 -5.51 -11.97 -15.02
N VAL A 201 -6.66 -11.35 -14.76
CA VAL A 201 -6.88 -9.88 -14.82
C VAL A 201 -6.49 -9.14 -13.53
N LEU A 202 -6.43 -9.83 -12.38
CA LEU A 202 -6.22 -9.17 -11.07
C LEU A 202 -4.77 -9.26 -10.58
N LYS A 203 -4.02 -10.31 -10.95
CA LYS A 203 -2.59 -10.43 -10.64
C LYS A 203 -1.72 -9.33 -11.29
N THR A 204 -2.29 -8.56 -12.20
CA THR A 204 -1.59 -7.59 -13.06
C THR A 204 -2.01 -6.15 -12.79
N SER A 205 -2.81 -5.91 -11.76
CA SER A 205 -3.38 -4.59 -11.50
C SER A 205 -2.35 -3.52 -11.16
N LEU A 206 -1.27 -3.86 -10.42
CA LEU A 206 -0.17 -2.91 -10.20
C LEU A 206 0.51 -2.52 -11.52
N HIS A 207 0.69 -3.48 -12.44
CA HIS A 207 1.26 -3.24 -13.77
C HIS A 207 0.39 -2.29 -14.59
N MET A 208 -0.93 -2.50 -14.58
CA MET A 208 -1.89 -1.63 -15.26
C MET A 208 -1.89 -0.21 -14.68
N CYS A 209 -1.89 -0.08 -13.35
CA CYS A 209 -1.85 1.23 -12.71
C CYS A 209 -0.58 2.00 -13.08
N ILE A 210 0.56 1.32 -13.20
CA ILE A 210 1.82 1.89 -13.67
C ILE A 210 1.70 2.38 -15.11
N GLN A 211 1.19 1.56 -16.03
CA GLN A 211 1.00 1.95 -17.44
C GLN A 211 0.08 3.17 -17.59
N LYS A 212 -0.93 3.29 -16.73
CA LYS A 212 -1.89 4.40 -16.72
C LYS A 212 -1.50 5.57 -15.81
N ASN A 213 -0.34 5.51 -15.14
CA ASN A 213 0.14 6.52 -14.19
C ASN A 213 -0.86 6.84 -13.05
N TYR A 214 -1.57 5.83 -12.53
CA TYR A 214 -2.46 5.95 -11.37
C TYR A 214 -1.68 5.99 -10.05
N PHE A 215 -0.97 7.11 -9.82
CA PHE A 215 -0.05 7.28 -8.70
C PHE A 215 -0.68 7.04 -7.32
N GLU A 216 -1.90 7.51 -7.09
CA GLU A 216 -2.55 7.38 -5.79
C GLU A 216 -2.97 5.94 -5.52
N ILE A 217 -3.50 5.23 -6.53
CA ILE A 217 -3.76 3.80 -6.42
C ILE A 217 -2.46 3.04 -6.20
N ILE A 218 -1.39 3.33 -6.94
CA ILE A 218 -0.07 2.67 -6.75
C ILE A 218 0.40 2.80 -5.31
N LYS A 219 0.39 4.01 -4.74
CA LYS A 219 0.78 4.23 -3.33
C LYS A 219 -0.03 3.36 -2.36
N ILE A 220 -1.35 3.30 -2.54
CA ILE A 220 -2.23 2.46 -1.71
C ILE A 220 -1.89 0.98 -1.87
N LEU A 221 -1.68 0.50 -3.09
CA LEU A 221 -1.31 -0.89 -3.33
C LEU A 221 0.02 -1.24 -2.65
N LEU A 222 1.00 -0.35 -2.70
CA LEU A 222 2.29 -0.53 -2.02
C LEU A 222 2.15 -0.51 -0.48
N GLN A 223 1.29 0.36 0.07
CA GLN A 223 0.99 0.39 1.51
C GLN A 223 0.36 -0.92 2.00
N HIS A 224 -0.47 -1.56 1.15
CA HIS A 224 -1.09 -2.85 1.43
C HIS A 224 -0.25 -4.06 0.96
N GLN A 225 1.07 -3.88 0.81
CA GLN A 225 2.05 -4.95 0.53
C GLN A 225 1.78 -5.71 -0.77
N ALA A 226 1.38 -5.02 -1.84
CA ALA A 226 1.38 -5.61 -3.18
C ALA A 226 2.74 -6.19 -3.51
N ASP A 227 2.75 -7.35 -4.18
CA ASP A 227 3.98 -7.98 -4.67
C ASP A 227 4.63 -7.10 -5.73
N ILE A 228 5.58 -6.29 -5.30
CA ILE A 228 6.26 -5.26 -6.09
C ILE A 228 7.27 -5.85 -7.08
N ASN A 229 7.64 -7.12 -6.91
CA ASN A 229 8.58 -7.83 -7.77
C ASN A 229 7.89 -8.90 -8.63
N TYR A 230 6.55 -9.01 -8.56
CA TYR A 230 5.79 -9.95 -9.38
C TYR A 230 6.07 -9.73 -10.87
N CYS A 231 6.63 -10.74 -11.53
CA CYS A 231 6.81 -10.72 -12.98
C CYS A 231 5.59 -11.33 -13.66
N ASN A 232 4.84 -10.51 -14.39
CA ASN A 232 3.66 -10.98 -15.10
C ASN A 232 4.02 -11.77 -16.36
N MET A 233 3.86 -13.10 -16.29
CA MET A 233 3.88 -14.03 -17.42
C MET A 233 2.45 -14.16 -17.97
N SER A 234 2.05 -13.33 -18.93
CA SER A 234 0.69 -13.41 -19.48
C SER A 234 0.44 -14.78 -20.15
N PRO A 235 -0.56 -15.57 -19.71
CA PRO A 235 -0.83 -16.88 -20.29
C PRO A 235 -1.31 -16.72 -21.75
N GLY A 236 -0.60 -17.36 -22.68
CA GLY A 236 -0.88 -17.29 -24.12
C GLY A 236 -0.16 -16.16 -24.87
N SER A 237 0.62 -15.32 -24.18
CA SER A 237 1.61 -14.46 -24.81
C SER A 237 2.97 -15.17 -24.78
N GLU A 238 3.67 -15.22 -25.92
CA GLU A 238 5.06 -15.69 -25.97
C GLU A 238 6.03 -14.82 -25.14
N ARG A 239 5.55 -13.70 -24.58
CA ARG A 239 6.36 -12.69 -23.88
C ARG A 239 5.72 -12.26 -22.56
N PRO A 240 6.47 -12.28 -21.43
CA PRO A 240 6.02 -11.62 -20.20
C PRO A 240 5.81 -10.12 -20.39
N LEU A 241 4.88 -9.56 -19.64
CA LEU A 241 4.70 -8.11 -19.51
C LEU A 241 5.87 -7.47 -18.73
N GLY A 242 6.50 -8.22 -17.82
CA GLY A 242 7.66 -7.79 -17.04
C GLY A 242 7.33 -7.55 -15.57
N THR A 243 8.25 -6.93 -14.83
CA THR A 243 8.06 -6.51 -13.43
C THR A 243 7.52 -5.08 -13.35
N PRO A 244 6.94 -4.64 -12.21
CA PRO A 244 6.53 -3.26 -12.00
C PRO A 244 7.64 -2.24 -12.33
N LEU A 245 8.87 -2.52 -11.90
CA LEU A 245 10.02 -1.67 -12.19
C LEU A 245 10.33 -1.60 -13.69
N TYR A 246 10.30 -2.74 -14.40
CA TYR A 246 10.53 -2.78 -15.84
C TYR A 246 9.51 -1.92 -16.60
N ILE A 247 8.22 -2.04 -16.28
CA ILE A 247 7.17 -1.25 -16.95
C ILE A 247 7.35 0.24 -16.69
N ALA A 248 7.65 0.65 -15.46
CA ALA A 248 7.87 2.06 -15.15
C ALA A 248 9.01 2.65 -15.99
N LEU A 249 10.09 1.89 -16.20
CA LEU A 249 11.20 2.25 -17.08
C LEU A 249 10.80 2.25 -18.56
N GLU A 250 9.96 1.30 -19.01
CA GLU A 250 9.45 1.23 -20.39
C GLU A 250 8.56 2.42 -20.73
N CYS A 251 7.78 2.88 -19.77
CA CYS A 251 6.96 4.08 -19.87
C CYS A 251 7.78 5.38 -19.71
N ASN A 252 9.12 5.32 -19.57
CA ASN A 252 10.00 6.45 -19.27
C ASN A 252 9.57 7.27 -18.03
N ASN A 253 8.95 6.62 -17.04
CA ASN A 253 8.49 7.27 -15.83
C ASN A 253 9.50 7.08 -14.69
N TYR A 254 10.58 7.87 -14.72
CA TYR A 254 11.69 7.78 -13.78
C TYR A 254 11.28 8.03 -12.32
N GLU A 255 10.40 9.00 -12.07
CA GLU A 255 9.92 9.30 -10.71
C GLU A 255 9.10 8.13 -10.15
N LEU A 256 8.26 7.49 -10.98
CA LEU A 256 7.55 6.29 -10.57
C LEU A 256 8.51 5.12 -10.30
N ALA A 257 9.55 4.95 -11.12
CA ALA A 257 10.59 3.94 -10.89
C ALA A 257 11.28 4.17 -9.52
N LYS A 258 11.61 5.41 -9.17
CA LYS A 258 12.13 5.75 -7.83
C LYS A 258 11.16 5.36 -6.72
N ILE A 259 9.87 5.69 -6.85
CA ILE A 259 8.83 5.32 -5.87
C ILE A 259 8.77 3.81 -5.68
N LEU A 260 8.85 3.03 -6.76
CA LEU A 260 8.85 1.57 -6.71
C LEU A 260 10.10 1.04 -5.99
N VAL A 261 11.30 1.55 -6.32
CA VAL A 261 12.55 1.16 -5.64
C VAL A 261 12.49 1.50 -4.14
N GLN A 262 11.91 2.64 -3.77
CA GLN A 262 11.71 3.00 -2.36
C GLN A 262 10.90 1.97 -1.57
N HIS A 263 10.03 1.22 -2.25
CA HIS A 263 9.16 0.19 -1.66
C HIS A 263 9.66 -1.24 -1.90
N GLY A 264 10.91 -1.42 -2.34
CA GLY A 264 11.53 -2.74 -2.47
C GLY A 264 11.48 -3.36 -3.86
N ALA A 265 11.21 -2.58 -4.91
CA ALA A 265 11.33 -3.05 -6.28
C ALA A 265 12.82 -3.25 -6.62
N VAL A 266 13.23 -4.50 -6.71
CA VAL A 266 14.62 -4.88 -7.03
C VAL A 266 14.73 -5.87 -8.19
N GLU A 267 13.62 -6.49 -8.60
CA GLU A 267 13.60 -7.38 -9.75
C GLU A 267 13.29 -6.61 -11.04
N TYR A 268 14.19 -6.74 -12.01
CA TYR A 268 14.01 -6.24 -13.37
C TYR A 268 14.56 -7.27 -14.36
N LEU A 269 13.92 -7.40 -15.52
CA LEU A 269 14.33 -8.35 -16.56
C LEU A 269 15.58 -7.82 -17.28
N SER A 270 16.76 -8.18 -16.79
CA SER A 270 18.07 -7.69 -17.28
C SER A 270 18.22 -7.76 -18.80
N GLY A 271 17.94 -8.91 -19.42
CA GLY A 271 18.05 -9.09 -20.88
C GLY A 271 17.07 -8.27 -21.74
N ARG A 272 16.18 -7.45 -21.13
CA ARG A 272 15.29 -6.52 -21.84
C ARG A 272 15.64 -5.05 -21.60
N VAL A 273 16.40 -4.73 -20.57
CA VAL A 273 16.93 -3.37 -20.37
C VAL A 273 17.94 -3.04 -21.48
N ASP A 274 18.72 -4.03 -21.93
CA ASP A 274 19.64 -3.88 -23.07
C ASP A 274 18.93 -3.50 -24.40
N SER A 275 17.60 -3.65 -24.47
CA SER A 275 16.79 -3.19 -25.60
C SER A 275 16.28 -1.74 -25.44
N MET A 276 16.23 -1.24 -24.20
CA MET A 276 15.98 0.17 -23.87
C MET A 276 17.19 1.04 -24.20
N ASP A 277 18.41 0.47 -24.16
CA ASP A 277 19.67 1.11 -24.59
C ASP A 277 19.60 1.74 -25.99
N LYS A 278 18.69 1.26 -26.85
CA LYS A 278 18.57 1.76 -28.23
C LYS A 278 17.71 3.02 -28.37
N LYS A 279 16.98 3.46 -27.32
CA LYS A 279 16.07 4.63 -27.41
C LYS A 279 16.47 5.87 -26.60
N ALA A 280 17.34 5.74 -25.60
CA ALA A 280 18.19 6.78 -25.03
C ALA A 280 18.74 6.24 -23.70
N GLY A 281 20.04 5.94 -23.64
CA GLY A 281 20.75 5.74 -22.38
C GLY A 281 20.68 7.03 -21.56
N HIS A 282 19.67 7.13 -20.70
CA HIS A 282 19.58 8.22 -19.72
C HIS A 282 20.53 7.84 -18.58
N PRO A 283 21.61 8.60 -18.30
CA PRO A 283 22.55 8.28 -17.22
C PRO A 283 21.86 8.04 -15.86
N GLN A 284 20.71 8.69 -15.66
CA GLN A 284 19.84 8.51 -14.50
C GLN A 284 19.28 7.09 -14.37
N VAL A 285 18.89 6.45 -15.47
CA VAL A 285 18.38 5.06 -15.47
C VAL A 285 19.51 4.08 -15.19
N GLU A 286 20.70 4.31 -15.78
CA GLU A 286 21.90 3.50 -15.50
C GLU A 286 22.29 3.58 -14.02
N ALA A 287 22.29 4.79 -13.43
CA ALA A 287 22.57 5.00 -12.02
C ALA A 287 21.53 4.35 -11.11
N LEU A 288 20.25 4.41 -11.49
CA LEU A 288 19.16 3.75 -10.77
C LEU A 288 19.31 2.24 -10.79
N LEU A 289 19.54 1.63 -11.96
CA LEU A 289 19.70 0.18 -12.06
C LEU A 289 20.94 -0.31 -11.31
N HIS A 290 22.03 0.43 -11.36
CA HIS A 290 23.23 0.15 -10.56
C HIS A 290 22.94 0.21 -9.05
N ALA A 291 22.20 1.23 -8.60
CA ALA A 291 21.77 1.31 -7.20
C ALA A 291 20.82 0.15 -6.81
N VAL A 292 19.94 -0.25 -7.72
CA VAL A 292 19.03 -1.40 -7.51
C VAL A 292 19.82 -2.70 -7.39
N GLU A 293 20.83 -2.93 -8.22
CA GLU A 293 21.71 -4.11 -8.16
C GLU A 293 22.47 -4.17 -6.83
N PHE A 294 22.99 -3.03 -6.35
CA PHE A 294 23.57 -2.92 -5.01
C PHE A 294 22.56 -3.29 -3.92
N LEU A 295 21.34 -2.73 -3.95
CA LEU A 295 20.29 -3.01 -2.95
C LEU A 295 19.87 -4.49 -2.97
N LYS A 296 19.79 -5.10 -4.15
CA LYS A 296 19.47 -6.51 -4.35
C LYS A 296 20.54 -7.41 -3.74
N ASN A 297 21.80 -7.20 -4.12
CA ASN A 297 22.91 -8.09 -3.74
C ASN A 297 23.35 -7.92 -2.29
N THR A 298 23.11 -6.77 -1.69
CA THR A 298 23.28 -6.58 -0.24
C THR A 298 22.09 -7.07 0.58
N GLY A 299 20.98 -7.45 -0.07
CA GLY A 299 19.77 -7.90 0.62
C GLY A 299 19.10 -6.80 1.44
N PHE A 300 19.23 -5.52 1.07
CA PHE A 300 18.76 -4.39 1.88
C PHE A 300 17.30 -4.53 2.33
N PHE A 301 16.42 -4.97 1.42
CA PHE A 301 14.98 -5.12 1.68
C PHE A 301 14.60 -6.40 2.45
N THR A 302 15.56 -7.27 2.76
CA THR A 302 15.32 -8.39 3.69
C THR A 302 15.17 -7.92 5.13
N GLU A 303 15.88 -6.84 5.49
CA GLU A 303 15.87 -6.25 6.84
C GLU A 303 15.03 -4.97 6.90
N ASN A 304 14.86 -4.26 5.77
CA ASN A 304 14.22 -2.95 5.71
C ASN A 304 12.96 -3.00 4.85
N LYS A 305 11.84 -2.47 5.36
CA LYS A 305 10.57 -2.42 4.62
C LYS A 305 10.55 -1.35 3.52
N CYS A 306 11.27 -0.25 3.71
CA CYS A 306 11.31 0.87 2.78
C CYS A 306 12.68 1.57 2.78
N LEU A 307 12.96 2.27 1.69
CA LEU A 307 14.15 3.08 1.48
C LEU A 307 13.74 4.56 1.42
N SER A 308 14.37 5.40 2.23
CA SER A 308 14.06 6.83 2.26
C SER A 308 14.49 7.53 0.97
N GLU A 309 13.78 8.59 0.59
CA GLU A 309 14.13 9.41 -0.58
C GLU A 309 15.54 9.97 -0.51
N LYS A 310 15.94 10.47 0.67
CA LYS A 310 17.31 10.94 0.90
C LYS A 310 18.34 9.84 0.59
N LYS A 311 18.16 8.64 1.16
CA LYS A 311 19.10 7.54 0.97
C LYS A 311 19.13 7.07 -0.48
N LEU A 312 17.98 7.00 -1.16
CA LEU A 312 17.94 6.69 -2.59
C LEU A 312 18.69 7.73 -3.41
N ASN A 313 18.47 9.03 -3.16
CA ASN A 313 19.19 10.09 -3.87
C ASN A 313 20.71 10.02 -3.61
N ASP A 314 21.14 9.66 -2.40
CA ASP A 314 22.56 9.44 -2.09
C ASP A 314 23.12 8.26 -2.89
N LEU A 315 22.43 7.11 -2.92
CA LEU A 315 22.82 5.94 -3.71
C LEU A 315 22.94 6.26 -5.21
N LEU A 316 22.02 7.08 -5.73
CA LEU A 316 22.03 7.50 -7.14
C LEU A 316 23.27 8.33 -7.48
N LYS A 317 23.64 9.30 -6.64
CA LYS A 317 24.86 10.10 -6.84
C LYS A 317 26.13 9.26 -6.79
N ILE A 318 26.18 8.28 -5.89
CA ILE A 318 27.31 7.37 -5.76
C ILE A 318 27.40 6.48 -7.00
N SER A 319 26.29 5.89 -7.45
CA SER A 319 26.24 5.10 -8.69
C SER A 319 26.68 5.91 -9.91
N ASP A 320 26.22 7.16 -10.04
CA ASP A 320 26.62 8.07 -11.13
C ASP A 320 28.15 8.32 -11.13
N PHE A 321 28.74 8.59 -9.97
CA PHE A 321 30.20 8.70 -9.82
C PHE A 321 30.94 7.41 -10.21
N ILE A 322 30.43 6.25 -9.79
CA ILE A 322 31.05 4.94 -10.09
C ILE A 322 31.00 4.64 -11.59
N GLN A 323 29.89 4.95 -12.25
CA GLN A 323 29.72 4.71 -13.68
C GLN A 323 30.43 5.75 -14.57
N THR A 324 30.79 6.90 -14.00
CA THR A 324 31.54 7.93 -14.73
C THR A 324 32.88 7.40 -15.26
N LYS A 325 33.16 7.65 -16.55
CA LYS A 325 34.38 7.19 -17.24
C LYS A 325 35.67 7.75 -16.63
N CYS A 326 35.66 9.05 -16.29
CA CYS A 326 36.84 9.75 -15.74
C CYS A 326 36.60 10.13 -14.28
N LYS A 327 37.15 9.35 -13.35
CA LYS A 327 37.05 9.60 -11.91
C LYS A 327 38.25 10.41 -11.45
N THR A 328 38.01 11.53 -10.76
CA THR A 328 39.05 12.37 -10.18
C THR A 328 38.81 12.51 -8.67
N LEU A 329 39.87 12.80 -7.92
CA LEU A 329 39.76 13.12 -6.49
C LEU A 329 38.88 14.36 -6.26
N SER A 330 38.92 15.36 -7.15
CA SER A 330 38.09 16.56 -7.06
C SER A 330 36.60 16.20 -7.05
N ASN A 331 36.15 15.42 -8.04
CA ASN A 331 34.75 14.99 -8.13
C ASN A 331 34.37 14.09 -6.95
N PHE A 332 35.33 13.33 -6.42
CA PHE A 332 35.10 12.49 -5.24
C PHE A 332 34.87 13.32 -3.97
N TYR A 333 35.65 14.39 -3.73
CA TYR A 333 35.43 15.26 -2.58
C TYR A 333 34.10 16.03 -2.67
N GLU A 334 33.69 16.44 -3.88
CA GLU A 334 32.34 16.99 -4.10
C GLU A 334 31.25 15.97 -3.74
N LEU A 335 31.42 14.70 -4.14
CA LEU A 335 30.51 13.62 -3.77
C LEU A 335 30.42 13.46 -2.26
N ILE A 336 31.56 13.34 -1.55
CA ILE A 336 31.62 13.17 -0.09
C ILE A 336 30.82 14.26 0.64
N GLY A 337 30.94 15.52 0.20
CA GLY A 337 30.23 16.64 0.82
C GLY A 337 28.71 16.62 0.57
N SER A 338 28.23 15.81 -0.38
CA SER A 338 26.87 15.85 -0.88
C SER A 338 25.99 14.64 -0.52
N VAL A 339 26.57 13.61 0.11
CA VAL A 339 25.90 12.34 0.48
C VAL A 339 26.15 11.95 1.94
N ASP A 340 25.29 11.11 2.49
CA ASP A 340 25.52 10.50 3.81
C ASP A 340 26.74 9.57 3.82
N SER A 341 27.64 9.76 4.82
CA SER A 341 28.92 9.01 4.90
C SER A 341 28.73 7.51 5.07
N LYS A 342 27.73 7.08 5.83
CA LYS A 342 27.43 5.64 6.03
C LYS A 342 26.96 5.01 4.73
N THR A 343 26.10 5.71 3.99
CA THR A 343 25.61 5.27 2.68
C THR A 343 26.76 5.16 1.68
N LEU A 344 27.61 6.19 1.59
CA LEU A 344 28.82 6.19 0.77
C LEU A 344 29.75 5.01 1.08
N LEU A 345 30.09 4.83 2.36
CA LEU A 345 30.95 3.74 2.80
C LEU A 345 30.35 2.38 2.48
N SER A 346 29.04 2.20 2.73
CA SER A 346 28.36 0.92 2.48
C SER A 346 28.37 0.53 1.00
N GLN A 347 28.10 1.49 0.11
CA GLN A 347 28.08 1.23 -1.32
C GLN A 347 29.50 1.05 -1.85
N LEU A 348 30.44 1.95 -1.56
CA LEU A 348 31.82 1.78 -2.00
C LEU A 348 32.44 0.48 -1.48
N ALA A 349 32.16 0.09 -0.23
CA ALA A 349 32.66 -1.16 0.35
C ALA A 349 32.24 -2.41 -0.43
N TYR A 350 31.04 -2.39 -1.00
CA TYR A 350 30.56 -3.45 -1.89
C TYR A 350 31.21 -3.31 -3.28
N GLU A 351 31.18 -2.11 -3.86
CA GLU A 351 31.54 -1.87 -5.25
C GLU A 351 33.04 -2.06 -5.52
N PHE A 352 33.93 -1.73 -4.59
CA PHE A 352 35.38 -1.95 -4.80
C PHE A 352 35.73 -3.44 -4.92
N ARG A 353 34.91 -4.33 -4.34
CA ARG A 353 35.09 -5.78 -4.44
C ARG A 353 34.75 -6.28 -5.84
N LEU A 354 33.92 -5.54 -6.58
CA LEU A 354 33.57 -5.82 -7.98
C LEU A 354 34.54 -5.11 -8.94
N ASP A 355 34.96 -3.89 -8.62
CA ASP A 355 35.90 -3.09 -9.40
C ASP A 355 37.04 -2.56 -8.53
N SER A 356 38.20 -3.21 -8.62
CA SER A 356 39.39 -2.85 -7.84
C SER A 356 39.91 -1.43 -8.10
N ARG A 357 39.50 -0.78 -9.21
CA ARG A 357 39.84 0.63 -9.50
C ARG A 357 39.21 1.60 -8.50
N LEU A 358 38.19 1.16 -7.75
CA LEU A 358 37.53 1.97 -6.72
C LEU A 358 38.25 1.93 -5.37
N LEU A 359 39.27 1.09 -5.22
CA LEU A 359 39.96 0.87 -3.94
C LEU A 359 40.53 2.17 -3.34
N CYS A 360 41.12 3.05 -4.18
CA CYS A 360 41.67 4.32 -3.70
C CYS A 360 40.60 5.24 -3.11
N PHE A 361 39.43 5.32 -3.73
CA PHE A 361 38.30 6.11 -3.23
C PHE A 361 37.72 5.53 -1.95
N TYR A 362 37.65 4.20 -1.86
CA TYR A 362 37.20 3.52 -0.62
C TYR A 362 38.15 3.80 0.56
N ILE A 363 39.46 3.67 0.34
CA ILE A 363 40.48 3.97 1.38
C ILE A 363 40.35 5.42 1.85
N GLU A 364 40.26 6.36 0.91
CA GLU A 364 40.11 7.79 1.22
C GLU A 364 38.85 8.06 2.05
N ALA A 365 37.69 7.47 1.68
CA ALA A 365 36.46 7.61 2.46
C ALA A 365 36.59 7.08 3.90
N VAL A 366 37.25 5.93 4.07
CA VAL A 366 37.48 5.32 5.40
C VAL A 366 38.40 6.19 6.24
N GLN A 367 39.49 6.70 5.66
CA GLN A 367 40.45 7.56 6.37
C GLN A 367 39.81 8.87 6.84
N LEU A 368 38.97 9.47 5.98
CA LEU A 368 38.26 10.70 6.32
C LEU A 368 37.28 10.49 7.48
N GLU A 369 36.54 9.36 7.49
CA GLU A 369 35.61 9.05 8.58
C GLU A 369 36.35 8.68 9.89
N ALA A 370 37.46 7.95 9.79
CA ALA A 370 38.32 7.65 10.94
C ALA A 370 38.89 8.93 11.57
N SER A 371 39.30 9.90 10.75
CA SER A 371 39.83 11.18 11.21
C SER A 371 38.78 12.00 11.97
N LYS A 372 37.51 11.95 11.53
CA LYS A 372 36.40 12.61 12.25
C LYS A 372 36.17 11.99 13.62
N LEU A 373 36.27 10.66 13.74
CA LEU A 373 36.12 9.97 15.02
C LEU A 373 37.25 10.32 15.99
N GLN A 374 38.50 10.33 15.52
CA GLN A 374 39.65 10.74 16.34
C GLN A 374 39.54 12.18 16.83
N LEU A 375 39.03 13.10 16.00
CA LEU A 375 38.75 14.47 16.44
C LEU A 375 37.65 14.52 17.50
N LEU A 376 36.59 13.72 17.37
CA LEU A 376 35.53 13.63 18.37
C LEU A 376 36.05 13.10 19.72
N ASP A 377 36.88 12.06 19.71
CA ASP A 377 37.49 11.52 20.93
C ASP A 377 38.35 12.57 21.65
N TYR A 378 39.15 13.33 20.89
CA TYR A 378 39.93 14.45 21.42
C TYR A 378 39.05 15.58 22.02
N TYR A 379 37.93 15.92 21.39
CA TYR A 379 36.99 16.91 21.94
C TYR A 379 36.26 16.43 23.20
N VAL A 380 35.93 15.14 23.28
CA VAL A 380 35.35 14.55 24.50
C VAL A 380 36.37 14.60 25.63
N GLU A 381 37.61 14.16 25.38
CA GLU A 381 38.70 14.19 26.37
C GLU A 381 39.00 15.61 26.86
N THR A 382 39.05 16.60 25.97
CA THR A 382 39.27 18.01 26.36
C THR A 382 38.06 18.63 27.07
N SER A 383 36.83 18.21 26.74
CA SER A 383 35.62 18.67 27.46
C SER A 383 35.49 18.09 28.88
N ASP A 384 35.98 16.87 29.11
CA ASP A 384 36.09 16.28 30.45
C ASP A 384 37.28 16.87 31.24
N GLN A 385 38.36 17.27 30.54
CA GLN A 385 39.50 17.97 31.15
C GLN A 385 39.23 19.45 31.46
N HIS A 386 38.22 20.09 30.83
CA HIS A 386 37.83 21.47 31.12
C HIS A 386 37.00 21.67 32.41
N ARG A 387 37.02 20.69 33.33
CA ARG A 387 36.73 20.94 34.77
C ARG A 387 37.96 21.34 35.59
N THR A 388 39.14 21.45 35.00
CA THR A 388 40.33 22.02 35.67
C THR A 388 41.17 22.85 34.71
N GLU A 389 41.07 24.17 34.89
CA GLU A 389 41.99 25.30 34.61
C GLU A 389 43.12 25.22 33.54
N ASP A 390 43.16 26.33 32.78
CA ASP A 390 44.31 27.04 32.16
C ASP A 390 44.88 26.70 30.75
N ALA A 391 44.64 27.69 29.86
CA ALA A 391 45.49 28.35 28.84
C ALA A 391 46.62 27.62 28.08
N GLY A 392 46.56 27.67 26.73
CA GLY A 392 47.77 27.63 25.87
C GLY A 392 47.61 27.19 24.40
N CYS A 393 47.61 28.16 23.48
CA CYS A 393 48.13 28.21 22.10
C CYS A 393 48.53 26.96 21.24
N PHE A 394 48.20 27.06 19.93
CA PHE A 394 48.79 26.43 18.70
C PHE A 394 48.66 24.89 18.53
N CYS A 395 48.53 24.27 17.34
CA CYS A 395 49.06 24.59 16.01
C CYS A 395 48.31 23.80 14.90
N ALA A 396 48.38 24.31 13.66
CA ALA A 396 47.93 23.64 12.43
C ALA A 396 48.78 22.41 12.10
N VAL A 397 48.16 21.33 11.59
CA VAL A 397 48.89 20.20 10.99
C VAL A 397 48.48 20.08 9.52
N MET A 398 49.30 20.69 8.66
CA MET A 398 49.44 20.36 7.24
C MET A 398 50.46 19.22 7.15
N PHE A 399 50.06 18.03 6.71
CA PHE A 399 51.02 16.97 6.38
C PHE A 399 51.59 17.21 4.98
N ASN A 400 52.87 17.57 4.94
CA ASN A 400 53.65 17.71 3.73
C ASN A 400 54.33 16.37 3.41
N SER A 401 54.16 15.91 2.16
CA SER A 401 54.88 14.79 1.56
C SER A 401 56.37 15.12 1.40
N ASN A 402 57.28 14.30 1.96
CA ASN A 402 58.44 13.72 1.25
C ASN A 402 59.50 13.10 2.19
N ASN A 403 60.04 11.99 1.68
CA ASN A 403 61.38 11.40 1.87
C ASN A 403 61.65 10.42 3.01
N ASP A 404 61.63 9.14 2.63
CA ASP A 404 62.75 8.18 2.68
C ASP A 404 63.70 8.20 3.89
N VAL A 405 63.62 7.15 4.71
CA VAL A 405 64.82 6.42 5.20
C VAL A 405 64.53 4.90 5.22
N LYS A 406 65.46 4.17 4.63
CA LYS A 406 65.59 2.71 4.52
C LYS A 406 66.30 2.13 5.76
N LEU A 407 65.84 0.99 6.30
CA LEU A 407 66.61 -0.25 6.61
C LEU A 407 66.17 -0.99 7.92
N GLN A 408 65.89 -2.29 7.70
CA GLN A 408 66.30 -3.50 8.45
C GLN A 408 65.67 -3.93 9.79
N GLY A 409 65.36 -5.24 9.80
CA GLY A 409 65.26 -6.17 10.95
C GLY A 409 63.88 -6.20 11.61
N ASP A 410 63.21 -7.32 11.86
CA ASP A 410 63.51 -8.74 11.69
C ASP A 410 62.19 -9.50 11.55
N CYS A 411 62.24 -10.66 10.89
CA CYS A 411 61.18 -11.66 10.97
C CYS A 411 61.09 -12.20 12.40
N GLU A 412 59.89 -12.26 12.97
CA GLU A 412 59.57 -13.32 13.92
C GLU A 412 58.10 -13.74 13.77
N ASP A 413 57.95 -15.03 13.52
CA ASP A 413 56.74 -15.84 13.47
C ASP A 413 55.84 -15.66 14.68
N ILE A 414 54.52 -15.57 14.47
CA ILE A 414 53.55 -16.13 15.43
C ILE A 414 52.44 -16.83 14.65
N ALA A 415 52.56 -18.16 14.62
CA ALA A 415 51.44 -19.07 14.46
C ALA A 415 50.64 -19.16 15.77
N ASN A 416 49.31 -19.09 15.66
CA ASN A 416 48.35 -20.01 16.28
C ASN A 416 46.94 -19.72 15.79
#